data_AF-A0A9P0YNS7-F1
#
_entry.id   AF-A0A9P0YNS7-F1
#
_cell.length_a   1.000
_cell.length_b   1.000
_cell.length_c   1.000
_cell.angle_alpha   90.00
_cell.angle_beta   90.00
_cell.angle_gamma   90.00
#
_symmetry.space_group_name_H-M   'P 1'
#
loop_
_entity.id
_entity.type
_entity.pdbx_description
1 polymer ?
#
loop_
_entity_poly.entity_id
_entity_poly.type
_entity_poly.pdbx_seq_one_letter_code
_entity_poly.pdbx_strand_id
1 'polypeptide(L)'
;MEVVKSTCHLAGCFMARDIGFENSVEPEKHQLVALRVGANKSIFYNCKMDGYQDSLYAHTYHKFYRNCEISGTIDVIFGDSTAVVQNCTIVVWKPFQRQ
;
A
#
# COMPACT_ATOMS: atom_id res chain seq x y z
N MET A 1 11.29 -0.50 12.69
CA MET A 1 10.03 -0.26 11.95
C MET A 1 9.07 -1.35 12.38
N GLU A 2 7.98 -0.99 13.03
CA GLU A 2 6.92 -1.95 13.39
C GLU A 2 6.13 -2.29 12.13
N VAL A 3 5.72 -3.56 11.99
CA VAL A 3 5.02 -4.06 10.80
C VAL A 3 3.62 -4.49 11.19
N VAL A 4 2.60 -3.90 10.57
CA VAL A 4 1.20 -4.18 10.88
C VAL A 4 0.40 -4.53 9.62
N LYS A 5 -0.49 -5.53 9.71
CA LYS A 5 -1.56 -5.70 8.72
C LYS A 5 -2.66 -4.72 9.07
N SER A 6 -3.05 -3.83 8.15
CA SER A 6 -3.96 -2.74 8.51
C SER A 6 -4.93 -2.35 7.40
N THR A 7 -6.15 -2.05 7.82
CA THR A 7 -7.21 -1.46 7.01
C THR A 7 -7.66 -0.18 7.70
N CYS A 8 -7.67 0.94 6.98
CA CYS A 8 -8.05 2.24 7.52
C CYS A 8 -9.40 2.70 6.93
N HIS A 9 -10.49 2.54 7.72
CA HIS A 9 -11.87 2.77 7.25
C HIS A 9 -12.62 3.92 7.93
N LEU A 10 -12.31 4.29 9.17
CA LEU A 10 -13.31 4.91 10.05
C LEU A 10 -13.09 6.38 10.42
N ALA A 11 -11.92 6.98 10.18
CA ALA A 11 -11.66 8.39 10.46
C ALA A 11 -10.89 9.07 9.33
N GLY A 12 -11.42 10.19 8.81
CA GLY A 12 -10.67 11.07 7.91
C GLY A 12 -9.42 11.63 8.59
N CYS A 13 -8.46 12.10 7.80
CA CYS A 13 -7.18 12.65 8.28
C CYS A 13 -6.27 11.62 8.98
N PHE A 14 -6.41 10.33 8.68
CA PHE A 14 -5.45 9.31 9.13
C PHE A 14 -4.03 9.66 8.69
N MET A 15 -3.07 9.57 9.61
CA MET A 15 -1.65 9.75 9.32
C MET A 15 -0.85 8.57 9.85
N ALA A 16 0.05 8.06 9.01
CA ALA A 16 1.06 7.11 9.40
C ALA A 16 2.44 7.66 9.07
N ARG A 17 3.41 7.38 9.94
CA ARG A 17 4.79 7.79 9.77
C ARG A 17 5.74 6.77 10.39
N ASP A 18 6.88 6.54 9.74
CA ASP A 18 7.98 5.70 10.24
C ASP A 18 7.53 4.26 10.59
N ILE A 19 6.54 3.73 9.86
CA ILE A 19 5.90 2.42 10.08
C ILE A 19 5.77 1.62 8.78
N GLY A 20 5.81 0.28 8.89
CA GLY A 20 5.65 -0.65 7.78
C GLY A 20 4.29 -1.37 7.80
N PHE A 21 3.77 -1.65 6.61
CA PHE A 21 2.59 -2.48 6.37
C PHE A 21 2.99 -3.63 5.47
N GLU A 22 2.80 -4.88 5.92
CA GLU A 22 3.24 -6.06 5.18
C GLU A 22 2.18 -7.15 5.15
N ASN A 23 2.06 -7.84 4.02
CA ASN A 23 1.28 -9.06 3.93
C ASN A 23 2.11 -10.23 3.38
N SER A 24 2.78 -10.96 4.28
CA SER A 24 3.74 -12.04 3.99
C SER A 24 3.11 -13.39 3.58
N VAL A 25 1.97 -13.41 2.90
CA VAL A 25 1.27 -14.65 2.54
C VAL A 25 1.82 -15.21 1.21
N GLU A 26 1.79 -16.53 1.07
CA GLU A 26 2.37 -17.28 -0.05
C GLU A 26 1.89 -16.80 -1.44
N PRO A 27 2.80 -16.74 -2.45
CA PRO A 27 2.54 -16.24 -3.82
C PRO A 27 1.38 -16.91 -4.58
N GLU A 28 0.96 -18.10 -4.15
CA GLU A 28 -0.07 -18.90 -4.81
C GLU A 28 -1.49 -18.33 -4.65
N LYS A 29 -1.68 -17.35 -3.75
CA LYS A 29 -2.97 -16.66 -3.57
C LYS A 29 -3.01 -15.39 -4.41
N HIS A 30 -3.95 -15.35 -5.36
CA HIS A 30 -4.00 -14.37 -6.45
C HIS A 30 -4.35 -12.91 -6.07
N GLN A 31 -4.45 -12.51 -4.79
CA GLN A 31 -4.60 -11.11 -4.37
C GLN A 31 -4.13 -10.94 -2.91
N LEU A 32 -3.20 -10.01 -2.64
CA LEU A 32 -2.57 -9.87 -1.33
C LEU A 32 -2.31 -8.41 -0.95
N VAL A 33 -3.39 -7.72 -0.57
CA VAL A 33 -3.33 -6.32 -0.11
C VAL A 33 -2.55 -6.20 1.20
N ALA A 34 -1.48 -5.39 1.18
CA ALA A 34 -0.72 -5.02 2.37
C ALA A 34 -1.41 -3.89 3.15
N LEU A 35 -1.99 -2.93 2.43
CA LEU A 35 -2.69 -1.79 3.02
C LEU A 35 -3.91 -1.40 2.18
N ARG A 36 -5.08 -1.32 2.82
CA ARG A 36 -6.30 -0.72 2.25
C ARG A 36 -6.62 0.60 2.94
N VAL A 37 -6.76 1.68 2.16
CA VAL A 37 -7.03 3.03 2.67
C VAL A 37 -8.36 3.57 2.12
N GLY A 38 -9.40 3.58 2.96
CA GLY A 38 -10.72 4.15 2.65
C GLY A 38 -10.98 5.52 3.27
N ALA A 39 -10.15 5.98 4.21
CA ALA A 39 -10.29 7.28 4.88
C ALA A 39 -9.97 8.47 3.94
N ASN A 40 -10.72 9.58 4.02
CA ASN A 40 -10.41 10.80 3.27
C ASN A 40 -9.20 11.54 3.87
N LYS A 41 -8.41 12.24 3.02
CA LYS A 41 -7.25 13.06 3.41
C LYS A 41 -6.18 12.26 4.19
N SER A 42 -5.91 11.02 3.79
CA SER A 42 -4.89 10.20 4.46
C SER A 42 -3.48 10.55 4.00
N ILE A 43 -2.54 10.58 4.93
CA ILE A 43 -1.13 10.90 4.69
C ILE A 43 -0.23 9.75 5.18
N PHE A 44 0.73 9.37 4.35
CA PHE A 44 1.77 8.41 4.69
C PHE A 44 3.13 9.06 4.43
N TYR A 45 3.97 9.13 5.46
CA TYR A 45 5.29 9.74 5.38
C TYR A 45 6.38 8.81 5.88
N ASN A 46 7.36 8.48 5.04
CA ASN A 46 8.41 7.53 5.40
C ASN A 46 7.85 6.17 5.86
N CYS A 47 6.88 5.65 5.10
CA CYS A 47 6.26 4.36 5.36
C CYS A 47 6.73 3.31 4.34
N LYS A 48 6.63 2.03 4.73
CA LYS A 48 6.81 0.91 3.80
C LYS A 48 5.48 0.20 3.58
N MET A 49 5.15 -0.14 2.35
CA MET A 49 4.05 -1.02 1.98
C MET A 49 4.62 -2.20 1.20
N ASP A 50 4.58 -3.39 1.77
CA ASP A 50 5.21 -4.58 1.21
C ASP A 50 4.18 -5.70 0.98
N GLY A 51 3.83 -5.90 -0.28
CA GLY A 51 2.85 -6.90 -0.69
C GLY A 51 3.33 -7.70 -1.92
N TYR A 52 2.42 -8.50 -2.46
CA TYR A 52 2.66 -9.25 -3.69
C TYR A 52 1.81 -8.67 -4.83
N GLN A 53 0.66 -9.29 -5.13
CA GLN A 53 -0.35 -8.69 -5.99
C GLN A 53 -1.26 -7.76 -5.17
N ASP A 54 -1.69 -6.63 -5.75
CA ASP A 54 -2.62 -5.67 -5.14
C ASP A 54 -2.06 -5.00 -3.86
N SER A 55 -0.78 -4.64 -3.86
CA SER A 55 -0.05 -4.29 -2.61
C SER A 55 -0.64 -3.09 -1.85
N LEU A 56 -0.92 -1.98 -2.54
CA LEU A 56 -1.55 -0.79 -1.97
C LEU A 56 -2.93 -0.54 -2.60
N TYR A 57 -3.98 -0.81 -1.83
CA TYR A 57 -5.35 -0.48 -2.22
C TYR A 57 -5.73 0.93 -1.78
N ALA A 58 -5.45 1.90 -2.64
CA ALA A 58 -5.87 3.28 -2.50
C ALA A 58 -7.33 3.44 -2.95
N HIS A 59 -8.26 2.95 -2.12
CA HIS A 59 -9.65 2.65 -2.48
C HIS A 59 -10.44 3.85 -3.02
N THR A 60 -10.60 4.93 -2.25
CA THR A 60 -11.43 6.10 -2.61
C THR A 60 -10.86 7.40 -2.01
N TYR A 61 -11.38 8.57 -2.39
CA TYR A 61 -11.03 9.90 -1.86
C TYR A 61 -9.58 10.37 -2.11
N HIS A 62 -9.08 11.34 -1.33
CA HIS A 62 -7.75 11.93 -1.50
C HIS A 62 -6.70 11.25 -0.62
N LYS A 63 -5.51 10.98 -1.18
CA LYS A 63 -4.38 10.34 -0.49
C LYS A 63 -3.07 11.05 -0.84
N PHE A 64 -2.15 11.10 0.12
CA PHE A 64 -0.80 11.58 -0.13
C PHE A 64 0.24 10.62 0.46
N TYR A 65 1.14 10.14 -0.39
CA TYR A 65 2.26 9.26 -0.04
C TYR A 65 3.55 10.02 -0.32
N ARG A 66 4.42 10.16 0.70
CA ARG A 66 5.69 10.88 0.56
C ARG A 66 6.84 10.12 1.22
N ASN A 67 7.95 10.01 0.50
CA ASN A 67 9.16 9.31 0.97
C ASN A 67 8.87 7.84 1.35
N CYS A 68 7.88 7.20 0.71
CA CYS A 68 7.53 5.82 1.02
C CYS A 68 8.24 4.83 0.09
N GLU A 69 8.37 3.59 0.54
CA GLU A 69 8.73 2.45 -0.30
C GLU A 69 7.49 1.56 -0.50
N ILE A 70 7.14 1.27 -1.74
CA ILE A 70 5.98 0.45 -2.09
C ILE A 70 6.46 -0.69 -2.99
N SER A 71 6.32 -1.93 -2.52
CA SER A 71 6.84 -3.13 -3.17
C SER A 71 5.74 -4.14 -3.50
N GLY A 72 5.82 -4.75 -4.68
CA GLY A 72 4.85 -5.74 -5.18
C GLY A 72 5.18 -6.32 -6.56
N THR A 73 4.28 -7.11 -7.13
CA THR A 73 4.42 -7.74 -8.47
C THR A 73 3.44 -7.15 -9.49
N ILE A 74 2.15 -7.42 -9.29
CA ILE A 74 1.03 -7.02 -10.17
C ILE A 74 0.17 -6.01 -9.41
N ASP A 75 -0.28 -4.96 -10.09
CA ASP A 75 -1.16 -3.93 -9.52
C ASP A 75 -0.67 -3.39 -8.16
N VAL A 76 0.62 -3.05 -8.10
CA VAL A 76 1.33 -2.61 -6.88
C VAL A 76 0.60 -1.45 -6.18
N ILE A 77 0.04 -0.53 -6.96
CA ILE A 77 -0.82 0.56 -6.48
C ILE A 77 -2.09 0.55 -7.32
N PHE A 78 -3.25 0.38 -6.69
CA PHE A 78 -4.53 0.29 -7.39
C PHE A 78 -5.68 0.91 -6.58
N GLY A 79 -6.81 1.17 -7.26
CA GLY A 79 -8.03 1.71 -6.67
C GLY A 79 -8.56 2.95 -7.41
N ASP A 80 -9.58 3.59 -6.83
CA ASP A 80 -10.33 4.71 -7.43
C ASP A 80 -10.17 6.00 -6.60
N SER A 81 -8.95 6.22 -6.08
CA SER A 81 -8.62 7.42 -5.31
C SER A 81 -7.89 8.46 -6.15
N THR A 82 -8.02 9.74 -5.75
CA THR A 82 -7.08 10.77 -6.19
C THR A 82 -5.86 10.72 -5.27
N ALA A 83 -4.77 10.12 -5.74
CA ALA A 83 -3.55 9.94 -4.98
C ALA A 83 -2.39 10.73 -5.56
N VAL A 84 -1.58 11.35 -4.69
CA VAL A 84 -0.26 11.89 -5.05
C VAL A 84 0.81 11.02 -4.39
N VAL A 85 1.75 10.54 -5.20
CA VAL A 85 2.88 9.71 -4.80
C VAL A 85 4.15 10.50 -5.09
N GLN A 86 4.76 11.11 -4.06
CA GLN A 86 5.86 12.05 -4.22
C GLN A 86 7.13 11.54 -3.55
N ASN A 87 8.24 11.52 -4.29
CA ASN A 87 9.53 11.08 -3.77
C ASN A 87 9.47 9.67 -3.13
N CYS A 88 8.65 8.78 -3.68
CA CYS A 88 8.55 7.40 -3.24
C CYS A 88 9.37 6.50 -4.16
N THR A 89 9.84 5.37 -3.63
CA THR A 89 10.45 4.30 -4.41
C THR A 89 9.40 3.21 -4.64
N ILE A 90 9.14 2.88 -5.90
CA ILE A 90 8.26 1.77 -6.28
C ILE A 90 9.14 0.61 -6.74
N VAL A 91 9.09 -0.52 -6.03
CA VAL A 91 9.89 -1.71 -6.30
C VAL A 91 9.01 -2.80 -6.89
N VAL A 92 9.32 -3.24 -8.11
CA VAL A 92 8.54 -4.28 -8.81
C VAL A 92 9.34 -5.57 -8.89
N TRP A 93 8.78 -6.66 -8.37
CA TRP A 93 9.41 -7.98 -8.40
C TRP A 93 8.89 -8.82 -9.57
N LYS A 94 9.65 -9.85 -9.94
CA LYS A 94 9.20 -10.84 -10.91
C LYS A 94 8.01 -11.64 -10.32
N PRO A 95 6.86 -11.71 -11.01
CA PRO A 95 5.73 -12.52 -10.55
C PRO A 95 6.06 -14.02 -10.65
N PHE A 96 5.35 -14.82 -9.84
CA PHE A 96 5.44 -16.27 -9.90
C PHE A 96 4.94 -16.77 -11.26
N GLN A 97 5.60 -17.78 -11.82
CA GLN A 97 5.26 -18.30 -13.15
C GLN A 97 3.91 -19.03 -13.05
N ARG A 98 2.86 -18.50 -13.74
CA ARG A 98 1.42 -18.87 -13.71
C ARG A 98 0.53 -18.03 -12.77
N GLN A 99 0.64 -16.70 -12.84
CA GLN A 99 -0.40 -15.79 -12.33
C GLN A 99 -1.26 -15.28 -13.48
#